data_AF-A0A9W6V155-F1
#
_entry.id   AF-A0A9W6V155-F1
#
_cell.length_a   1.000
_cell.length_b   1.000
_cell.length_c   1.000
_cell.angle_alpha   90.00
_cell.angle_beta   90.00
_cell.angle_gamma   90.00
#
_symmetry.space_group_name_H-M   'P 1'
#
loop_
_entity.id
_entity.type
_entity.pdbx_description
1 polymer ?
#
loop_
_entity_poly.entity_id
_entity_poly.type
_entity_poly.pdbx_seq_one_letter_code
_entity_poly.pdbx_strand_id
1 'polypeptide(L)'
;MMDEVARRAGVSRALLYRHFPSKHALFAAVYQEAADRLLATTRIDPAVPLREQLVQGMEVHLDYFVANSNAVLAANRVLAGDPVIQTIMTGELDALRARLLTVLPLADDTARAAVSSVLRSWLVFVQVLVVDWLTEPTCSRDRLRDICVESALGALRPLLPADTDQHQHQHPGTPTRDA
;
A
#
# COMPACT_ATOMS: atom_id res chain seq x y z
N MET A 1 -12.85 13.07 23.02
CA MET A 1 -14.11 12.38 23.42
C MET A 1 -15.14 12.55 22.31
N MET A 2 -16.19 11.72 22.25
CA MET A 2 -17.22 11.84 21.20
C MET A 2 -17.87 13.23 21.17
N ASP A 3 -18.04 13.86 22.33
CA ASP A 3 -18.58 15.22 22.45
C ASP A 3 -17.72 16.26 21.72
N GLU A 4 -16.40 16.13 21.84
CA GLU A 4 -15.46 17.02 21.16
C GLU A 4 -15.47 16.80 19.63
N VAL A 5 -15.67 15.56 19.19
CA VAL A 5 -15.82 15.24 17.76
C VAL A 5 -17.10 15.88 17.22
N ALA A 6 -18.23 15.71 17.90
CA ALA A 6 -19.51 16.32 17.50
C ALA A 6 -19.41 17.84 17.40
N ARG A 7 -18.81 18.47 18.42
CA ARG A 7 -18.56 19.92 18.46
C ARG A 7 -17.70 20.40 17.29
N ARG A 8 -16.59 19.71 17.01
CA ARG A 8 -15.69 20.06 15.90
C ARG A 8 -16.31 19.81 14.53
N ALA A 9 -17.17 18.81 14.40
CA ALA A 9 -17.89 18.49 13.17
C ALA A 9 -19.16 19.34 12.96
N GLY A 10 -19.53 20.20 13.92
CA GLY A 10 -20.73 21.04 13.83
C GLY A 10 -22.04 20.25 13.87
N VAL A 11 -22.04 19.05 14.45
CA VAL A 11 -23.22 18.16 14.55
C VAL A 11 -23.66 17.96 15.99
N SER A 12 -24.92 17.61 16.19
CA SER A 12 -25.40 17.24 17.53
C SER A 12 -24.81 15.90 17.97
N ARG A 13 -24.63 15.73 19.29
CA ARG A 13 -24.22 14.44 19.88
C ARG A 13 -25.18 13.32 19.48
N ALA A 14 -26.49 13.57 19.53
CA ALA A 14 -27.51 12.59 19.15
C ALA A 14 -27.36 12.13 17.68
N LEU A 15 -27.05 13.06 16.76
CA LEU A 15 -26.80 12.72 15.36
C LEU A 15 -25.52 11.89 15.21
N LEU A 16 -24.42 12.28 15.89
CA LEU A 16 -23.17 11.52 15.85
C LEU A 16 -23.36 10.08 16.35
N TYR A 17 -24.05 9.88 17.46
CA TYR A 17 -24.31 8.54 18.02
C TYR A 17 -25.30 7.72 17.18
N ARG A 18 -26.20 8.37 16.43
CA ARG A 18 -27.09 7.69 15.47
C ARG A 18 -26.30 7.06 14.32
N HIS A 19 -25.25 7.73 13.84
CA HIS A 19 -24.38 7.19 12.78
C HIS A 19 -23.30 6.26 13.33
N PHE A 20 -22.73 6.59 14.48
CA PHE A 20 -21.64 5.85 15.10
C PHE A 20 -21.99 5.54 16.56
N PRO A 21 -22.58 4.36 16.83
CA PRO A 21 -23.10 4.04 18.16
C PRO A 21 -22.01 3.97 19.24
N SER A 22 -20.74 3.86 18.84
CA SER A 22 -19.59 3.89 19.75
C SER A 22 -18.41 4.64 19.13
N LYS A 23 -17.47 5.06 19.97
CA LYS A 23 -16.18 5.63 19.53
C LYS A 23 -15.41 4.64 18.63
N HIS A 24 -15.52 3.35 18.94
CA HIS A 24 -14.95 2.28 18.13
C HIS A 24 -15.58 2.24 16.72
N ALA A 25 -16.91 2.31 16.62
CA ALA A 25 -17.60 2.31 15.33
C ALA A 25 -17.22 3.53 14.47
N LEU A 26 -17.04 4.69 15.10
CA LEU A 26 -16.51 5.88 14.43
C LEU A 26 -15.09 5.64 13.90
N PHE A 27 -14.19 5.07 14.71
CA PHE A 27 -12.83 4.78 14.27
C PHE A 27 -12.77 3.76 13.14
N ALA A 28 -13.57 2.68 13.20
CA ALA A 28 -13.65 1.70 12.14
C ALA A 28 -14.10 2.32 10.82
N ALA A 29 -15.11 3.21 10.85
CA ALA A 29 -15.57 3.92 9.66
C ALA A 29 -14.50 4.88 9.09
N VAL A 30 -13.78 5.60 9.95
CA VAL A 30 -12.66 6.46 9.53
C VAL A 30 -11.53 5.63 8.89
N TYR A 31 -11.26 4.44 9.44
CA TYR A 31 -10.26 3.54 8.89
C TYR A 31 -10.70 2.94 7.55
N GLN A 32 -11.97 2.57 7.40
CA GLN A 32 -12.53 2.11 6.13
C GLN A 32 -12.40 3.18 5.04
N GLU A 33 -12.82 4.41 5.33
CA GLU A 33 -12.70 5.54 4.38
C GLU A 33 -11.24 5.78 3.97
N ALA A 34 -10.32 5.66 4.92
CA ALA A 34 -8.88 5.75 4.66
C ALA A 34 -8.39 4.66 3.69
N ALA A 35 -8.74 3.41 3.96
CA ALA A 35 -8.39 2.27 3.11
C ALA A 35 -9.00 2.43 1.69
N ASP A 36 -10.26 2.82 1.60
CA ASP A 36 -10.95 3.05 0.33
C ASP A 36 -10.28 4.16 -0.48
N ARG A 37 -9.85 5.25 0.18
CA ARG A 37 -9.10 6.33 -0.48
C ARG A 37 -7.73 5.88 -0.98
N LEU A 38 -7.00 5.09 -0.20
CA LEU A 38 -5.72 4.52 -0.62
C LEU A 38 -5.89 3.59 -1.82
N LEU A 39 -6.91 2.74 -1.81
CA LEU A 39 -7.26 1.90 -2.95
C LEU A 39 -7.67 2.75 -4.17
N ALA A 40 -8.48 3.78 -4.02
CA ALA A 40 -8.92 4.62 -5.14
C ALA A 40 -7.77 5.40 -5.80
N THR A 41 -6.76 5.77 -5.01
CA THR A 41 -5.60 6.54 -5.48
C THR A 41 -4.49 5.65 -6.06
N THR A 42 -4.41 4.39 -5.62
CA THR A 42 -3.47 3.41 -6.19
C THR A 42 -3.93 2.96 -7.57
N ARG A 43 -3.25 3.46 -8.61
CA ARG A 43 -3.47 3.07 -10.01
C ARG A 43 -2.50 1.96 -10.39
N ILE A 44 -3.03 0.96 -11.08
CA ILE A 44 -2.29 -0.16 -11.63
C ILE A 44 -2.49 -0.12 -13.14
N ASP A 45 -1.39 0.05 -13.87
CA ASP A 45 -1.38 0.20 -15.32
C ASP A 45 -0.46 -0.88 -15.91
N PRO A 46 -0.98 -1.86 -16.67
CA PRO A 46 -0.17 -2.90 -17.31
C PRO A 46 0.92 -2.35 -18.24
N ALA A 47 0.77 -1.13 -18.76
CA ALA A 47 1.74 -0.51 -19.65
C ALA A 47 2.96 0.07 -18.91
N VAL A 48 2.87 0.22 -17.58
CA VAL A 48 3.94 0.76 -16.74
C VAL A 48 4.79 -0.38 -16.16
N PRO A 49 6.14 -0.31 -16.22
CA PRO A 49 6.99 -1.34 -15.62
C PRO A 49 6.67 -1.59 -14.14
N LEU A 50 6.70 -2.86 -13.69
CA LEU A 50 6.34 -3.24 -12.32
C LEU A 50 7.05 -2.40 -11.26
N ARG A 51 8.35 -2.16 -11.45
CA ARG A 51 9.15 -1.30 -10.56
C ARG A 51 8.54 0.09 -10.40
N GLU A 52 8.15 0.72 -11.50
CA GLU A 52 7.58 2.06 -11.48
C GLU A 52 6.18 2.06 -10.85
N GLN A 53 5.37 1.04 -11.10
CA GLN A 53 4.07 0.87 -10.43
C GLN A 53 4.24 0.74 -8.90
N LEU A 54 5.23 -0.03 -8.44
CA LEU A 54 5.53 -0.18 -7.01
C LEU A 54 6.03 1.13 -6.40
N VAL A 55 6.89 1.88 -7.10
CA VAL A 55 7.34 3.21 -6.66
C VAL A 55 6.15 4.15 -6.50
N GLN A 56 5.29 4.27 -7.53
CA GLN A 56 4.11 5.14 -7.49
C GLN A 56 3.15 4.75 -6.36
N GLY A 57 2.88 3.45 -6.18
CA GLY A 57 2.05 2.97 -5.07
C GLY A 57 2.64 3.28 -3.69
N MET A 58 3.96 3.12 -3.54
CA MET A 58 4.66 3.44 -2.29
C MET A 58 4.67 4.95 -2.01
N GLU A 59 4.79 5.81 -3.02
CA GLU A 59 4.69 7.26 -2.86
C GLU A 59 3.31 7.66 -2.30
N VAL A 60 2.24 7.16 -2.91
CA VAL A 60 0.85 7.39 -2.45
C VAL A 60 0.65 6.89 -1.02
N HIS A 61 1.14 5.69 -0.72
CA HIS A 61 1.06 5.11 0.62
C HIS A 61 1.81 5.95 1.66
N LEU A 62 3.07 6.29 1.39
CA LEU A 62 3.90 7.07 2.32
C LEU A 62 3.36 8.49 2.51
N ASP A 63 2.86 9.14 1.46
CA ASP A 63 2.23 10.46 1.56
C ASP A 63 1.03 10.45 2.50
N TYR A 64 0.15 9.46 2.35
CA TYR A 64 -0.98 9.28 3.26
C TYR A 64 -0.49 9.07 4.69
N PHE A 65 0.45 8.14 4.91
CA PHE A 65 0.88 7.72 6.24
C PHE A 65 1.62 8.83 6.98
N VAL A 66 2.45 9.61 6.29
CA VAL A 66 3.13 10.79 6.84
C VAL A 66 2.13 11.89 7.19
N ALA A 67 1.22 12.23 6.27
CA ALA A 67 0.21 13.27 6.48
C ALA A 67 -0.77 12.93 7.63
N ASN A 68 -0.94 11.65 7.94
CA ASN A 68 -1.90 11.14 8.94
C ASN A 68 -1.21 10.40 10.10
N SER A 69 0.09 10.62 10.34
CA SER A 69 0.92 9.83 11.26
C SER A 69 0.33 9.69 12.67
N ASN A 70 -0.14 10.78 13.27
CA ASN A 70 -0.78 10.75 14.60
C ASN A 70 -2.00 9.83 14.64
N ALA A 71 -2.84 9.85 13.61
CA ALA A 71 -4.03 9.02 13.52
C ALA A 71 -3.65 7.55 13.28
N VAL A 72 -2.69 7.29 12.39
CA VAL A 72 -2.15 5.96 12.11
C VAL A 72 -1.53 5.33 13.37
N LEU A 73 -0.68 6.05 14.08
CA LEU A 73 -0.02 5.55 15.30
C LEU A 73 -1.01 5.38 16.46
N ALA A 74 -2.04 6.22 16.56
CA ALA A 74 -3.10 6.04 17.55
C ALA A 74 -3.96 4.82 17.22
N ALA A 75 -4.33 4.64 15.94
CA ALA A 75 -5.05 3.47 15.45
C ALA A 75 -4.25 2.19 15.71
N ASN A 76 -2.96 2.16 15.35
CA ASN A 76 -2.11 1.00 15.57
C ASN A 76 -2.03 0.61 17.06
N ARG A 77 -1.88 1.57 17.97
CA ARG A 77 -1.81 1.28 19.43
C ARG A 77 -3.13 0.83 20.05
N VAL A 78 -4.25 1.41 19.61
CA VAL A 78 -5.57 1.19 20.24
C VAL A 78 -6.31 0.02 19.59
N LEU A 79 -6.06 -0.23 18.31
CA LEU A 79 -6.77 -1.20 17.49
C LEU A 79 -5.90 -2.41 17.12
N ALA A 80 -4.67 -2.50 17.65
CA ALA A 80 -3.87 -3.72 17.56
C ALA A 80 -4.68 -4.89 18.14
N GLY A 81 -5.05 -5.83 17.27
CA GLY A 81 -5.85 -7.01 17.63
C GLY A 81 -7.37 -6.84 17.52
N ASP A 82 -7.87 -5.69 17.07
CA ASP A 82 -9.30 -5.47 16.84
C ASP A 82 -9.82 -6.24 15.61
N PRO A 83 -10.76 -7.21 15.76
CA PRO A 83 -11.20 -8.06 14.65
C PRO A 83 -11.82 -7.29 13.47
N VAL A 84 -12.51 -6.18 13.73
CA VAL A 84 -13.13 -5.37 12.67
C VAL A 84 -12.05 -4.69 11.86
N ILE A 85 -11.08 -4.07 12.52
CA ILE A 85 -9.97 -3.39 11.85
C ILE A 85 -9.09 -4.39 11.12
N GLN A 86 -8.82 -5.56 11.70
CA GLN A 86 -8.10 -6.64 11.04
C GLN A 86 -8.81 -7.11 9.77
N THR A 87 -10.15 -7.14 9.78
CA THR A 87 -10.95 -7.48 8.59
C THR A 87 -10.81 -6.42 7.51
N ILE A 88 -10.88 -5.13 7.87
CA ILE A 88 -10.72 -4.02 6.93
C ILE A 88 -9.32 -4.03 6.32
N MET A 89 -8.28 -4.16 7.15
CA MET A 89 -6.89 -4.26 6.70
C MET A 89 -6.69 -5.45 5.77
N THR A 90 -7.19 -6.64 6.14
CA THR A 90 -7.09 -7.83 5.31
C THR A 90 -7.77 -7.62 3.95
N GLY A 91 -8.97 -7.02 3.94
CA GLY A 91 -9.69 -6.70 2.72
C GLY A 91 -8.96 -5.71 1.81
N GLU A 92 -8.34 -4.67 2.38
CA GLU A 92 -7.51 -3.71 1.65
C GLU A 92 -6.31 -4.40 0.99
N LEU A 93 -5.57 -5.20 1.77
CA LEU A 93 -4.41 -5.93 1.27
C LEU A 93 -4.81 -6.94 0.18
N ASP A 94 -5.94 -7.62 0.33
CA ASP A 94 -6.45 -8.54 -0.67
C ASP A 94 -6.85 -7.83 -1.97
N ALA A 95 -7.43 -6.63 -1.89
CA ALA A 95 -7.74 -5.82 -3.06
C ALA A 95 -6.48 -5.36 -3.80
N LEU A 96 -5.45 -4.89 -3.08
CA LEU A 96 -4.15 -4.52 -3.67
C LEU A 96 -3.47 -5.72 -4.31
N ARG A 97 -3.44 -6.86 -3.60
CA ARG A 97 -2.91 -8.13 -4.11
C ARG A 97 -3.61 -8.55 -5.39
N ALA A 98 -4.95 -8.51 -5.41
CA ALA A 98 -5.73 -8.88 -6.60
C ALA A 98 -5.37 -8.01 -7.81
N ARG A 99 -5.24 -6.69 -7.64
CA ARG A 99 -4.84 -5.77 -8.71
C ARG A 99 -3.42 -6.01 -9.21
N LEU A 100 -2.47 -6.28 -8.33
CA LEU A 100 -1.10 -6.60 -8.75
C LEU A 100 -1.05 -7.92 -9.54
N LEU A 101 -1.84 -8.92 -9.14
CA LEU A 101 -1.95 -10.18 -9.86
C LEU A 101 -2.57 -10.05 -11.27
N THR A 102 -3.24 -8.94 -11.61
CA THR A 102 -3.78 -8.73 -12.97
C THR A 102 -2.75 -8.19 -13.95
N VAL A 103 -1.65 -7.59 -13.47
CA VAL A 103 -0.63 -6.98 -14.34
C VAL A 103 0.66 -7.78 -14.45
N LEU A 104 0.84 -8.78 -13.58
CA LEU A 104 2.04 -9.62 -13.59
C LEU A 104 1.95 -10.69 -14.70
N PRO A 105 3.06 -10.95 -15.42
CA PRO A 105 3.12 -12.00 -16.43
C PRO A 105 3.27 -13.38 -15.76
N LEU A 106 2.15 -13.96 -15.32
CA LEU A 106 2.11 -15.24 -14.60
C LEU A 106 1.93 -16.41 -15.57
N ALA A 107 2.85 -17.38 -15.54
CA ALA A 107 2.88 -18.50 -16.49
C ALA A 107 1.74 -19.52 -16.27
N ASP A 108 1.41 -19.83 -15.01
CA ASP A 108 0.40 -20.81 -14.63
C ASP A 108 -0.22 -20.51 -13.25
N ASP A 109 -1.16 -21.34 -12.81
CA ASP A 109 -1.84 -21.21 -11.52
C ASP A 109 -0.92 -21.42 -10.31
N THR A 110 0.16 -22.20 -10.48
CA THR A 110 1.15 -22.43 -9.41
C THR A 110 1.99 -21.19 -9.20
N ALA A 111 2.48 -20.57 -10.27
CA ALA A 111 3.16 -19.28 -10.25
C ALA A 111 2.24 -18.19 -9.69
N ARG A 112 0.95 -18.18 -10.08
CA ARG A 112 -0.05 -17.26 -9.54
C ARG A 112 -0.23 -17.42 -8.02
N ALA A 113 -0.33 -18.65 -7.52
CA ALA A 113 -0.48 -18.92 -6.09
C ALA A 113 0.76 -18.53 -5.29
N ALA A 114 1.96 -18.81 -5.82
CA ALA A 114 3.23 -18.43 -5.22
C ALA A 114 3.39 -16.90 -5.15
N VAL A 115 3.18 -16.20 -6.27
CA VAL A 115 3.22 -14.73 -6.34
C VAL A 115 2.17 -14.12 -5.42
N SER A 116 0.95 -14.66 -5.38
CA SER A 116 -0.11 -14.20 -4.48
C SER A 116 0.32 -14.27 -3.01
N SER A 117 0.98 -15.35 -2.62
CA SER A 117 1.49 -15.53 -1.26
C SER A 117 2.61 -14.54 -0.93
N VAL A 118 3.55 -14.34 -1.87
CA VAL A 118 4.63 -13.34 -1.73
C VAL A 118 4.08 -11.94 -1.60
N LEU A 119 3.13 -11.54 -2.46
CA LEU A 119 2.50 -10.22 -2.42
C LEU A 119 1.77 -9.98 -1.10
N ARG A 120 1.01 -10.98 -0.60
CA ARG A 120 0.33 -10.88 0.70
C ARG A 120 1.33 -10.62 1.82
N SER A 121 2.41 -11.40 1.88
CA SER A 121 3.45 -11.24 2.90
C SER A 121 4.17 -9.91 2.78
N TRP A 122 4.48 -9.47 1.56
CA TRP A 122 5.13 -8.19 1.32
C TRP A 122 4.25 -7.01 1.74
N LEU A 123 2.95 -7.04 1.45
CA LEU A 123 2.01 -6.00 1.87
C LEU A 123 1.93 -5.86 3.40
N VAL A 124 1.91 -6.98 4.13
CA VAL A 124 1.99 -6.98 5.59
C VAL A 124 3.33 -6.43 6.09
N PHE A 125 4.44 -6.84 5.45
CA PHE A 125 5.77 -6.31 5.74
C PHE A 125 5.82 -4.79 5.59
N VAL A 126 5.27 -4.23 4.50
CA VAL A 126 5.22 -2.78 4.27
C VAL A 126 4.44 -2.08 5.39
N GLN A 127 3.26 -2.58 5.75
CA GLN A 127 2.46 -1.98 6.82
C GLN A 127 3.23 -1.92 8.15
N VAL A 128 3.86 -3.03 8.55
CA VAL A 128 4.64 -3.09 9.79
C VAL A 128 5.82 -2.13 9.72
N LEU A 129 6.61 -2.19 8.64
CA LEU A 129 7.82 -1.39 8.50
C LEU A 129 7.52 0.12 8.47
N VAL A 130 6.46 0.55 7.79
CA VAL A 130 6.07 1.98 7.73
C VAL A 130 5.61 2.47 9.11
N VAL A 131 4.85 1.66 9.84
CA VAL A 131 4.41 2.02 11.20
C VAL A 131 5.58 2.10 12.18
N ASP A 132 6.53 1.17 12.10
CA ASP A 132 7.76 1.19 12.89
C ASP A 132 8.58 2.45 12.56
N TRP A 133 8.75 2.75 11.27
CA TRP A 133 9.46 3.97 10.84
C TRP A 133 8.76 5.27 11.27
N LEU A 134 7.43 5.32 11.25
CA LEU A 134 6.68 6.47 11.78
C LEU A 134 6.86 6.63 13.30
N THR A 135 7.11 5.53 14.01
CA THR A 135 7.36 5.53 15.46
C THR A 135 8.77 6.00 15.78
N GLU A 136 9.76 5.47 15.04
CA GLU A 136 11.17 5.82 15.18
C GLU A 136 11.83 5.91 13.78
N PRO A 137 11.93 7.12 13.20
CA PRO A 137 12.50 7.27 11.87
C PRO A 137 14.00 6.96 11.83
N THR A 138 14.38 5.81 11.26
CA THR A 138 15.78 5.35 11.16
C THR A 138 16.46 5.69 9.84
N CYS A 139 15.69 6.07 8.81
CA CYS A 139 16.19 6.43 7.49
C CYS A 139 15.29 7.48 6.81
N SER A 140 15.68 7.98 5.63
CA SER A 140 14.84 8.90 4.85
C SER A 140 13.61 8.17 4.25
N ARG A 141 12.55 8.94 3.96
CA ARG A 141 11.35 8.44 3.26
C ARG A 141 11.68 7.75 1.94
N ASP A 142 12.58 8.34 1.15
CA ASP A 142 13.01 7.77 -0.13
C ASP A 142 13.75 6.46 0.07
N ARG A 143 14.58 6.37 1.11
CA ARG A 143 15.28 5.13 1.43
C ARG A 143 14.32 4.03 1.89
N LEU A 144 13.32 4.37 2.69
CA LEU A 144 12.26 3.45 3.11
C LEU A 144 11.47 2.93 1.90
N ARG A 145 11.06 3.83 1.00
CA ARG A 145 10.42 3.45 -0.27
C ARG A 145 11.26 2.45 -1.04
N ASP A 146 12.54 2.76 -1.26
CA ASP A 146 13.44 1.91 -2.02
C ASP A 146 13.61 0.53 -1.37
N ILE A 147 13.69 0.46 -0.03
CA ILE A 147 13.71 -0.81 0.71
C ILE A 147 12.43 -1.63 0.42
N CYS A 148 11.25 -1.00 0.48
CA CYS A 148 9.99 -1.67 0.20
C CYS A 148 9.88 -2.14 -1.26
N VAL A 149 10.33 -1.33 -2.22
CA VAL A 149 10.29 -1.69 -3.65
C VAL A 149 11.27 -2.83 -3.95
N GLU A 150 12.51 -2.73 -3.49
CA GLU A 150 13.53 -3.76 -3.74
C GLU A 150 13.19 -5.07 -3.04
N SER A 151 12.54 -5.05 -1.88
CA SER A 151 12.11 -6.28 -1.20
C SER A 151 11.04 -7.04 -2.00
N ALA A 152 10.07 -6.33 -2.59
CA ALA A 152 9.09 -6.93 -3.49
C ALA A 152 9.75 -7.50 -4.75
N LEU A 153 10.57 -6.68 -5.43
CA LEU A 153 11.22 -7.09 -6.68
C LEU A 153 12.15 -8.28 -6.45
N GLY A 154 12.91 -8.29 -5.34
CA GLY A 154 13.76 -9.41 -4.96
C GLY A 154 12.98 -10.69 -4.70
N ALA A 155 11.85 -10.60 -3.99
CA ALA A 155 11.01 -11.75 -3.67
C ALA A 155 10.24 -12.31 -4.88
N LEU A 156 9.85 -11.44 -5.83
CA LEU A 156 9.10 -11.83 -7.04
C LEU A 156 10.01 -12.36 -8.15
N ARG A 157 11.26 -11.91 -8.24
CA ARG A 157 12.22 -12.29 -9.29
C ARG A 157 12.30 -13.80 -9.57
N PRO A 158 12.41 -14.71 -8.59
CA PRO A 158 12.50 -16.15 -8.88
C PRO A 158 11.18 -16.76 -9.39
N LEU A 159 10.06 -16.03 -9.32
CA LEU A 159 8.72 -16.49 -9.69
C LEU A 159 8.24 -15.90 -11.03
N LEU A 160 8.93 -14.90 -11.55
CA LEU A 160 8.59 -14.25 -12.81
C LEU A 160 9.45 -14.81 -13.95
N PRO A 161 8.94 -14.84 -15.20
CA PRO A 161 9.72 -15.20 -16.37
C PRO A 161 10.97 -14.30 -16.49
N ALA A 162 12.07 -14.84 -16.99
CA ALA A 162 13.37 -14.14 -17.06
C ALA A 162 13.38 -12.88 -17.96
N ASP A 163 12.32 -12.63 -18.74
CA ASP A 163 12.24 -11.51 -19.68
C ASP A 163 11.36 -10.38 -19.15
N THR A 164 11.90 -9.55 -18.25
CA THR A 164 11.31 -8.23 -17.97
C THR A 164 12.32 -7.07 -18.03
N ASP A 165 13.60 -7.33 -18.30
CA ASP A 165 14.66 -6.30 -18.25
C ASP A 165 15.36 -5.99 -19.60
N GLN A 166 14.99 -6.60 -20.73
CA GLN A 166 15.78 -6.50 -21.98
C GLN A 166 15.32 -5.47 -23.04
N HIS A 167 14.35 -4.59 -22.79
CA HIS A 167 13.85 -3.66 -23.83
C HIS A 167 14.23 -2.17 -23.69
N GLN A 168 15.21 -1.81 -22.87
CA GLN A 168 15.60 -0.39 -22.72
C GLN A 168 17.08 -0.01 -23.02
N HIS A 169 17.92 -0.92 -23.54
CA HIS A 169 19.33 -0.57 -23.84
C HIS A 169 19.78 -0.68 -25.30
N GLN A 170 18.86 -0.78 -26.27
CA GLN A 170 19.23 -0.61 -27.68
C GLN A 170 19.05 0.84 -28.14
N HIS A 171 20.04 1.68 -27.80
CA HIS A 171 20.33 2.87 -28.59
C HIS A 171 20.88 2.44 -29.95
N PRO A 172 20.36 2.96 -31.09
CA PRO A 172 20.97 2.70 -32.39
C PRO A 172 22.28 3.45 -32.48
N GLY A 173 23.40 2.71 -32.53
CA GLY A 173 24.71 3.26 -32.81
C GLY A 173 24.70 3.99 -34.15
N THR A 174 25.07 5.26 -34.12
CA THR A 174 25.30 6.12 -35.29
C THR A 174 26.29 5.45 -36.25
N PRO A 175 26.04 5.44 -37.58
CA PRO A 175 26.99 4.85 -38.51
C PRO A 175 28.22 5.76 -38.64
N THR A 176 29.38 5.18 -38.38
CA THR A 176 30.70 5.72 -38.72
C THR A 176 30.75 5.96 -40.23
N ARG A 177 30.99 7.21 -40.64
CA ARG A 177 31.23 7.58 -42.03
C ARG A 177 32.74 7.73 -42.22
N ASP A 178 33.36 6.69 -42.78
CA ASP A 178 34.68 6.76 -43.38
C ASP A 178 34.55 7.15 -44.87
N ALA A 179 35.53 7.94 -45.32
CA ALA A 179 35.81 8.46 -46.67
C ALA A 179 35.05 9.73 -47.13
#